data_AF-A0A8S0FKS4-F1
#
_entry.id   AF-A0A8S0FKS4-F1
#
_cell.length_a   1.000
_cell.length_b   1.000
_cell.length_c   1.000
_cell.angle_alpha   90.00
_cell.angle_beta   90.00
_cell.angle_gamma   90.00
#
_symmetry.space_group_name_H-M   'P 1'
#
loop_
_entity.id
_entity.type
_entity.pdbx_description
1 polymer ?
#
loop_
_entity_poly.entity_id
_entity_poly.type
_entity_poly.pdbx_seq_one_letter_code
_entity_poly.pdbx_strand_id
1 'polypeptide(L)'
;MGVNTANLRYRIHTPRDGIAAAIHKLAEPQVKIVSLTITEKGYCLDPQTRSLDLTNGLIQHDLQNPDAPLSAIGVIVCALQQRKAAGLAAFSVLSCDNLPDNGHLTRNAVLGFARQLDQPLAQWIEENVSFPGTMVDRIVPAMTESQFALLETKTGYADPCGIVCESFRQWVHRR
;
A
#
# COMPACT_ATOMS: atom_id res chain seq x y z
N MET A 1 2.11 20.12 -21.52
CA MET A 1 2.17 19.53 -20.16
C MET A 1 1.01 20.10 -19.39
N GLY A 2 0.05 19.27 -18.96
CA GLY A 2 -1.04 19.72 -18.09
C GLY A 2 -0.58 19.68 -16.63
N VAL A 3 -0.85 20.73 -15.86
CA VAL A 3 -0.67 20.72 -14.41
C VAL A 3 -1.92 20.08 -13.81
N ASN A 4 -1.75 19.05 -12.97
CA ASN A 4 -2.84 18.39 -12.29
C ASN A 4 -2.55 18.35 -10.79
N THR A 5 -3.50 18.82 -9.98
CA THR A 5 -3.39 18.80 -8.53
C THR A 5 -3.80 17.43 -7.99
N ALA A 6 -2.91 16.78 -7.23
CA ALA A 6 -3.25 15.56 -6.51
C ALA A 6 -4.27 15.88 -5.41
N ASN A 7 -5.31 15.05 -5.26
CA ASN A 7 -6.30 15.15 -4.18
C ASN A 7 -5.77 14.50 -2.88
N LEU A 8 -4.64 14.98 -2.35
CA LEU A 8 -4.10 14.53 -1.07
C LEU A 8 -4.67 15.40 0.07
N ARG A 9 -5.46 14.80 0.96
CA ARG A 9 -6.06 15.51 2.10
C ARG A 9 -5.24 15.43 3.39
N TYR A 10 -4.47 14.37 3.56
CA TYR A 10 -3.72 14.09 4.78
C TYR A 10 -2.51 13.19 4.49
N ARG A 11 -1.50 13.27 5.35
CA ARG A 11 -0.26 12.48 5.28
C ARG A 11 0.08 11.94 6.67
N ILE A 12 0.50 10.68 6.73
CA ILE A 12 1.10 10.05 7.91
C ILE A 12 2.48 9.55 7.52
N HIS A 13 3.48 9.83 8.35
CA HIS A 13 4.83 9.33 8.27
C HIS A 13 5.16 8.57 9.56
N THR A 14 5.10 7.24 9.51
CA THR A 14 5.11 6.38 10.71
C THR A 14 6.30 6.62 11.67
N PRO A 15 7.54 6.94 11.24
CA PRO A 15 8.62 7.27 12.17
C PRO A 15 8.39 8.56 12.99
N ARG A 16 7.52 9.46 12.50
CA ARG A 16 7.19 10.74 13.15
C ARG A 16 5.85 10.68 13.87
N ASP A 17 4.83 10.17 13.20
CA ASP A 17 3.44 10.23 13.63
C ASP A 17 3.01 8.95 14.38
N GLY A 18 3.86 7.92 14.37
CA GLY A 18 3.62 6.63 14.99
C GLY A 18 2.81 5.66 14.12
N ILE A 19 3.06 4.36 14.31
CA ILE A 19 2.37 3.32 13.55
C ILE A 19 0.87 3.26 13.86
N ALA A 20 0.50 3.49 15.12
CA ALA A 20 -0.89 3.51 15.57
C ALA A 20 -1.73 4.55 14.80
N ALA A 21 -1.15 5.71 14.46
CA ALA A 21 -1.84 6.72 13.66
C ALA A 21 -2.19 6.19 12.26
N ALA A 22 -1.26 5.46 11.62
CA ALA A 22 -1.51 4.84 10.32
C ALA A 22 -2.62 3.77 10.42
N ILE A 23 -2.53 2.88 11.42
CA ILE A 23 -3.51 1.80 11.62
C ILE A 23 -4.90 2.37 11.90
N HIS A 24 -5.02 3.34 12.80
CA HIS A 24 -6.30 4.00 13.09
C HIS A 24 -6.89 4.67 11.85
N LYS A 25 -6.05 5.31 11.03
CA LYS A 25 -6.52 5.93 9.78
C LYS A 25 -7.09 4.89 8.82
N LEU A 26 -6.44 3.75 8.65
CA LEU A 26 -6.93 2.64 7.83
C LEU A 26 -8.20 1.99 8.40
N ALA A 27 -8.37 2.02 9.73
CA ALA A 27 -9.54 1.50 10.42
C ALA A 27 -10.78 2.43 10.34
N GLU A 28 -10.65 3.67 9.86
CA GLU A 28 -11.78 4.60 9.75
C GLU A 28 -12.91 4.07 8.81
N PRO A 29 -14.20 4.20 9.17
CA PRO A 29 -15.30 3.62 8.39
C PRO A 29 -15.40 4.05 6.93
N GLN A 30 -14.99 5.28 6.62
CA GLN A 30 -14.96 5.86 5.27
C GLN A 30 -13.86 5.27 4.38
N VAL A 31 -12.83 4.64 4.94
CA VAL A 31 -11.79 3.99 4.14
C VAL A 31 -12.37 2.71 3.54
N LYS A 32 -12.49 2.71 2.21
CA LYS A 32 -12.99 1.58 1.41
C LYS A 32 -11.91 0.92 0.57
N ILE A 33 -10.83 1.62 0.29
CA ILE A 33 -9.71 1.14 -0.55
C ILE A 33 -8.40 1.55 0.12
N VAL A 34 -7.47 0.63 0.18
CA VAL A 34 -6.07 0.85 0.55
C VAL A 34 -5.20 0.49 -0.65
N SER A 35 -4.60 1.49 -1.29
CA SER A 35 -3.73 1.29 -2.46
C SER A 35 -2.25 1.23 -2.07
N LEU A 36 -1.46 0.43 -2.79
CA LEU A 36 -0.04 0.18 -2.47
C LEU A 36 0.87 0.53 -3.65
N THR A 37 1.95 1.27 -3.35
CA THR A 37 3.12 1.47 -4.22
C THR A 37 4.36 1.32 -3.35
N ILE A 38 4.61 0.10 -2.89
CA ILE A 38 5.58 -0.24 -1.83
C ILE A 38 6.83 -0.92 -2.38
N THR A 39 7.00 -0.97 -3.71
CA THR A 39 8.01 -1.75 -4.44
C THR A 39 7.85 -3.26 -4.26
N GLU A 40 8.52 -4.03 -5.10
CA GLU A 40 8.47 -5.49 -5.09
C GLU A 40 8.87 -6.08 -3.74
N LYS A 41 9.84 -5.46 -3.07
CA LYS A 41 10.35 -5.91 -1.77
C LYS A 41 9.39 -5.65 -0.62
N GLY A 42 8.48 -4.68 -0.76
CA GLY A 42 7.53 -4.30 0.29
C GLY A 42 6.49 -5.38 0.62
N TYR A 43 6.30 -6.34 -0.29
CA TYR A 43 5.36 -7.46 -0.09
C TYR A 43 5.96 -8.62 0.72
N CYS A 44 7.26 -8.56 1.05
CA CYS A 44 7.97 -9.57 1.84
C CYS A 44 7.75 -11.00 1.30
N LEU A 45 7.82 -11.18 -0.02
CA LEU A 45 7.60 -12.47 -0.67
C LEU A 45 8.92 -13.21 -0.88
N ASP A 46 8.88 -14.52 -0.72
CA ASP A 46 9.96 -15.40 -1.13
C ASP A 46 10.05 -15.42 -2.68
N PRO A 47 11.22 -15.16 -3.29
CA PRO A 47 11.35 -15.05 -4.74
C PRO A 47 11.01 -16.34 -5.51
N GLN A 48 11.16 -17.52 -4.89
CA GLN A 48 10.96 -18.81 -5.54
C GLN A 48 9.50 -19.25 -5.43
N THR A 49 8.95 -19.21 -4.22
CA THR A 49 7.60 -19.69 -3.91
C THR A 49 6.52 -18.64 -4.15
N ARG A 50 6.91 -17.36 -4.25
CA ARG A 50 6.01 -16.19 -4.35
C ARG A 50 4.96 -16.14 -3.24
N SER A 51 5.26 -16.75 -2.10
CA SER A 51 4.48 -16.73 -0.87
C SER A 51 5.14 -15.82 0.15
N LEU A 52 4.44 -15.51 1.25
CA LEU A 52 5.02 -14.71 2.32
C LEU A 52 6.30 -15.37 2.86
N ASP A 53 7.40 -14.63 2.89
CA ASP A 53 8.66 -15.06 3.47
C ASP A 53 8.63 -14.89 5.00
N LEU A 54 8.44 -16.00 5.71
CA LEU A 54 8.44 -16.03 7.18
C LEU A 54 9.83 -15.86 7.79
N THR A 55 10.90 -15.93 6.98
CA THR A 55 12.26 -15.65 7.42
C THR A 55 12.63 -14.18 7.31
N ASN A 56 11.78 -13.37 6.66
CA ASN A 56 11.97 -11.94 6.53
C ASN A 56 11.90 -11.25 7.91
N GLY A 57 12.91 -10.44 8.24
CA GLY A 57 13.00 -9.78 9.55
C GLY A 57 11.81 -8.87 9.88
N LEU A 58 11.19 -8.21 8.88
CA LEU A 58 9.97 -7.42 9.11
C LEU A 58 8.78 -8.30 9.49
N ILE A 59 8.64 -9.45 8.83
CA ILE A 59 7.56 -10.39 9.10
C ILE A 59 7.75 -11.04 10.47
N GLN A 60 8.97 -11.46 10.81
CA GLN A 60 9.28 -11.99 12.14
C GLN A 60 8.99 -10.98 13.25
N HIS A 61 9.39 -9.72 13.05
CA HIS A 61 9.09 -8.65 13.97
C HIS A 61 7.57 -8.49 14.18
N ASP A 62 6.81 -8.43 13.09
CA ASP A 62 5.37 -8.17 13.12
C ASP A 62 4.58 -9.33 13.73
N LEU A 63 5.03 -10.57 13.55
CA LEU A 63 4.45 -11.74 14.22
C LEU A 63 4.67 -11.71 15.74
N GLN A 64 5.80 -11.18 16.19
CA GLN A 64 6.11 -11.02 17.61
C GLN A 64 5.42 -9.79 18.23
N ASN A 65 5.12 -8.78 17.42
CA ASN A 65 4.58 -7.48 17.84
C ASN A 65 3.37 -7.09 16.97
N PRO A 66 2.25 -7.85 17.02
CA PRO A 66 1.13 -7.67 16.09
C PRO A 66 0.41 -6.32 16.23
N ASP A 67 0.51 -5.66 17.38
CA ASP A 67 -0.08 -4.33 17.62
C ASP A 67 0.84 -3.17 17.19
N ALA A 68 2.09 -3.47 16.83
CA ALA A 68 3.08 -2.47 16.40
C ALA A 68 3.86 -2.92 15.14
N PRO A 69 3.17 -3.29 14.03
CA PRO A 69 3.83 -3.81 12.83
C PRO A 69 4.71 -2.77 12.12
N LEU A 70 5.75 -3.22 11.44
CA LEU A 70 6.64 -2.42 10.61
C LEU A 70 6.43 -2.66 9.11
N SER A 71 5.98 -3.86 8.73
CA SER A 71 5.70 -4.18 7.32
C SER A 71 4.35 -3.63 6.88
N ALA A 72 4.23 -3.34 5.57
CA ALA A 72 2.94 -2.97 4.98
C ALA A 72 1.88 -4.08 5.19
N ILE A 73 2.30 -5.35 5.11
CA ILE A 73 1.43 -6.51 5.29
C ILE A 73 0.88 -6.56 6.73
N GLY A 74 1.75 -6.39 7.73
CA GLY A 74 1.37 -6.34 9.13
C GLY A 74 0.43 -5.18 9.44
N VAL A 75 0.70 -3.99 8.91
CA VAL A 75 -0.16 -2.81 9.06
C VAL A 75 -1.56 -3.04 8.49
N ILE A 76 -1.66 -3.63 7.29
CA ILE A 76 -2.94 -3.97 6.66
C ILE A 76 -3.73 -4.95 7.52
N VAL A 77 -3.09 -6.02 7.98
CA VAL A 77 -3.74 -7.08 8.77
C VAL A 77 -4.18 -6.56 10.12
N CYS A 78 -3.36 -5.75 10.80
CA CYS A 78 -3.70 -5.10 12.06
C CYS A 78 -4.92 -4.17 11.88
N ALA A 79 -4.95 -3.34 10.83
CA ALA A 79 -6.10 -2.49 10.55
C ALA A 79 -7.38 -3.31 10.25
N LEU A 80 -7.27 -4.41 9.49
CA LEU A 80 -8.40 -5.30 9.21
C LEU A 80 -8.91 -5.99 10.47
N GLN A 81 -8.02 -6.38 11.38
CA GLN A 81 -8.38 -6.95 12.68
C GLN A 81 -9.16 -5.94 13.52
N GLN A 82 -8.71 -4.67 13.58
CA GLN A 82 -9.44 -3.61 14.29
C GLN A 82 -10.84 -3.38 13.69
N ARG A 83 -10.95 -3.39 12.36
CA ARG A 83 -12.26 -3.25 11.68
C ARG A 83 -13.19 -4.42 12.00
N LYS A 84 -12.68 -5.66 11.93
CA LYS A 84 -13.44 -6.86 12.31
C LYS A 84 -13.94 -6.77 13.75
N ALA A 85 -13.06 -6.41 14.69
CA ALA A 85 -13.43 -6.25 16.10
C ALA A 85 -14.47 -5.14 16.33
N ALA A 86 -14.44 -4.06 15.54
CA ALA A 86 -15.40 -2.97 15.59
C ALA A 86 -16.69 -3.21 14.78
N GLY A 87 -16.86 -4.38 14.13
CA GLY A 87 -18.01 -4.66 13.27
C GLY A 87 -18.07 -3.82 12.00
N LEU A 88 -16.93 -3.29 11.54
CA LEU A 88 -16.82 -2.51 10.31
C LEU A 88 -16.55 -3.41 9.11
N ALA A 89 -17.14 -3.05 7.97
CA ALA A 89 -16.85 -3.72 6.70
C ALA A 89 -15.36 -3.61 6.35
N ALA A 90 -14.80 -4.64 5.70
CA ALA A 90 -13.44 -4.60 5.18
C ALA A 90 -13.23 -3.49 4.11
N PHE A 91 -11.98 -3.14 3.85
CA PHE A 91 -11.57 -2.36 2.68
C PHE A 91 -10.96 -3.28 1.62
N SER A 92 -11.00 -2.88 0.35
CA SER A 92 -10.23 -3.54 -0.71
C SER A 92 -8.75 -3.16 -0.61
N VAL A 93 -7.85 -4.09 -0.95
CA VAL A 93 -6.42 -3.82 -1.05
C VAL A 93 -6.01 -3.85 -2.52
N LEU A 94 -5.55 -2.71 -3.02
CA LEU A 94 -5.27 -2.46 -4.44
C LEU A 94 -3.77 -2.25 -4.64
N SER A 95 -3.05 -3.27 -5.08
CA SER A 95 -1.66 -3.07 -5.49
C SER A 95 -1.60 -2.25 -6.77
N CYS A 96 -0.72 -1.25 -6.80
CA CYS A 96 -0.34 -0.45 -7.97
C CYS A 96 1.17 -0.57 -8.24
N ASP A 97 1.83 -1.61 -7.71
CA ASP A 97 3.21 -1.91 -8.04
C ASP A 97 3.30 -2.72 -9.34
N ASN A 98 4.43 -2.59 -10.03
CA ASN A 98 4.72 -3.28 -11.28
C ASN A 98 5.12 -4.75 -11.05
N LEU A 99 4.19 -5.53 -10.50
CA LEU A 99 4.34 -6.96 -10.24
C LEU A 99 3.35 -7.76 -11.11
N PRO A 100 3.79 -8.86 -11.74
CA PRO A 100 2.86 -9.73 -12.45
C PRO A 100 1.94 -10.41 -11.44
N ASP A 101 0.63 -10.28 -11.68
CA ASP A 101 -0.43 -10.81 -10.81
C ASP A 101 -0.43 -10.20 -9.39
N ASN A 102 -0.16 -8.88 -9.32
CA ASN A 102 0.01 -8.14 -8.06
C ASN A 102 -1.14 -8.30 -7.05
N GLY A 103 -2.39 -8.39 -7.51
CA GLY A 103 -3.55 -8.65 -6.64
C GLY A 103 -3.45 -10.01 -5.93
N HIS A 104 -3.15 -11.08 -6.67
CA HIS A 104 -2.99 -12.41 -6.11
C HIS A 104 -1.79 -12.50 -5.17
N LEU A 105 -0.65 -11.87 -5.51
CA LEU A 105 0.50 -11.79 -4.62
C LEU A 105 0.19 -11.07 -3.31
N THR A 106 -0.52 -9.94 -3.40
CA THR A 106 -0.93 -9.17 -2.23
C THR A 106 -1.86 -10.01 -1.34
N ARG A 107 -2.84 -10.69 -1.95
CA ARG A 107 -3.73 -11.63 -1.26
C ARG A 107 -2.95 -12.71 -0.53
N ASN A 108 -1.99 -13.33 -1.19
CA ASN A 108 -1.19 -14.41 -0.61
C ASN A 108 -0.31 -13.93 0.54
N ALA A 109 0.30 -12.75 0.42
CA ALA A 109 1.08 -12.15 1.51
C ALA A 109 0.20 -11.88 2.74
N VAL A 110 -0.93 -11.21 2.54
CA VAL A 110 -1.87 -10.83 3.60
C VAL A 110 -2.48 -12.06 4.28
N LEU A 111 -2.97 -13.03 3.52
CA LEU A 111 -3.53 -14.27 4.08
C LEU A 111 -2.45 -15.14 4.72
N GLY A 112 -1.25 -15.20 4.11
CA GLY A 112 -0.10 -15.90 4.68
C GLY A 112 0.24 -15.38 6.07
N PHE A 113 0.27 -14.06 6.24
CA PHE A 113 0.55 -13.41 7.52
C PHE A 113 -0.60 -13.63 8.52
N ALA A 114 -1.84 -13.40 8.09
CA ALA A 114 -3.01 -13.55 8.95
C ALA A 114 -3.14 -14.99 9.51
N ARG A 115 -2.81 -16.01 8.70
CA ARG A 115 -2.83 -17.42 9.14
C ARG A 115 -1.80 -17.72 10.24
N GLN A 116 -0.69 -17.01 10.27
CA GLN A 116 0.30 -17.15 11.35
C GLN A 116 -0.16 -16.48 12.65
N LEU A 117 -1.01 -15.45 12.56
CA LEU A 117 -1.55 -14.74 13.72
C LEU A 117 -2.78 -15.42 14.31
N ASP A 118 -3.83 -15.59 13.50
CA ASP A 118 -5.14 -16.06 13.94
C ASP A 118 -5.93 -16.64 12.76
N GLN A 119 -6.27 -17.92 12.84
CA GLN A 119 -6.97 -18.63 11.77
C GLN A 119 -8.37 -18.02 11.48
N PRO A 120 -9.22 -17.71 12.49
CA PRO A 120 -10.45 -16.95 12.29
C PRO A 120 -10.29 -15.59 11.60
N LEU A 121 -9.23 -14.82 11.92
CA LEU A 121 -8.93 -13.57 11.22
C LEU A 121 -8.61 -13.82 9.74
N ALA A 122 -7.77 -14.81 9.44
CA ALA A 122 -7.43 -15.15 8.07
C ALA A 122 -8.66 -15.52 7.23
N GLN A 123 -9.56 -16.34 7.79
CA GLN A 123 -10.81 -16.71 7.13
C GLN A 123 -11.69 -15.48 6.86
N TRP A 124 -11.84 -14.61 7.86
CA TRP A 124 -12.62 -13.38 7.68
C TRP A 124 -12.03 -12.47 6.60
N ILE A 125 -10.70 -12.32 6.55
CA ILE A 125 -10.02 -11.55 5.50
C ILE A 125 -10.28 -12.19 4.12
N GLU A 126 -10.15 -13.51 4.02
CA GLU A 126 -10.37 -14.27 2.79
C GLU A 126 -11.79 -14.09 2.24
N GLU A 127 -12.80 -13.99 3.10
CA GLU A 127 -14.21 -13.83 2.74
C GLU A 127 -14.61 -12.37 2.47
N ASN A 128 -13.98 -11.40 3.15
CA ASN A 128 -14.46 -10.01 3.17
C ASN A 128 -13.57 -9.02 2.40
N VAL A 129 -12.30 -9.34 2.14
CA VAL A 129 -11.35 -8.45 1.46
C VAL A 129 -11.19 -8.84 -0.01
N SER A 130 -11.30 -7.86 -0.89
CA SER A 130 -10.96 -8.02 -2.31
C SER A 130 -9.55 -7.52 -2.62
N PHE A 131 -8.86 -8.26 -3.48
CA PHE A 131 -7.49 -8.00 -3.93
C PHE A 131 -7.43 -7.93 -5.47
N PRO A 132 -8.04 -6.91 -6.10
CA PRO A 132 -8.05 -6.78 -7.54
C PRO A 132 -6.63 -6.62 -8.10
N GLY A 133 -6.35 -7.34 -9.18
CA GLY A 133 -5.12 -7.16 -9.95
C GLY A 133 -5.17 -5.89 -10.79
N THR A 134 -4.04 -5.18 -10.90
CA THR A 134 -3.90 -3.99 -11.72
C THR A 134 -2.72 -4.09 -12.69
N MET A 135 -2.83 -3.34 -13.79
CA MET A 135 -1.70 -2.92 -14.61
C MET A 135 -1.71 -1.40 -14.65
N VAL A 136 -0.65 -0.80 -14.12
CA VAL A 136 -0.43 0.65 -14.15
C VAL A 136 0.76 0.93 -15.04
N ASP A 137 0.62 1.92 -15.92
CA ASP A 137 1.71 2.34 -16.79
C ASP A 137 1.77 3.85 -16.91
N ARG A 138 2.89 4.40 -16.44
CA ARG A 138 3.29 5.80 -16.54
C ARG A 138 4.74 5.95 -16.13
N ILE A 139 5.57 6.48 -17.03
CA ILE A 139 6.96 6.84 -16.72
C ILE A 139 6.98 8.10 -15.84
N VAL A 140 7.56 7.94 -14.66
CA VAL A 140 7.80 9.02 -13.67
C VAL A 140 9.27 8.99 -13.26
N PRO A 141 10.15 9.77 -13.91
CA PRO A 141 11.56 9.82 -13.54
C PRO A 141 11.74 10.43 -12.13
N ALA A 142 12.84 10.08 -11.48
CA ALA A 142 13.27 10.79 -10.28
C ALA A 142 13.51 12.26 -10.61
N MET A 143 13.05 13.16 -9.74
CA MET A 143 13.19 14.60 -9.93
C MET A 143 14.65 15.04 -9.78
N THR A 144 15.12 15.85 -10.73
CA THR A 144 16.42 16.54 -10.69
C THR A 144 16.24 18.03 -10.40
N GLU A 145 17.30 18.71 -9.98
CA GLU A 145 17.30 20.18 -9.79
C GLU A 145 16.85 20.93 -11.05
N SER A 146 17.31 20.48 -12.22
CA SER A 146 16.90 21.03 -13.51
C SER A 146 15.41 20.84 -13.81
N GLN A 147 14.81 19.73 -13.35
CA GLN A 147 13.37 19.50 -13.50
C GLN A 147 12.54 20.34 -12.53
N PHE A 148 13.01 20.57 -11.30
CA PHE A 148 12.36 21.52 -10.38
C PHE A 148 12.38 22.95 -10.93
N ALA A 149 13.54 23.41 -11.44
CA ALA A 149 13.66 24.73 -12.07
C ALA A 149 12.76 24.85 -13.31
N LEU A 150 12.66 23.78 -14.12
CA LEU A 150 11.74 23.73 -15.26
C LEU A 150 10.28 23.83 -14.81
N LEU A 151 9.91 23.12 -13.73
CA LEU A 151 8.56 23.15 -13.19
C LEU A 151 8.20 24.55 -12.71
N GLU A 152 9.05 25.18 -11.91
CA GLU A 152 8.89 26.57 -11.44
C GLU A 152 8.73 27.55 -12.61
N THR A 153 9.58 27.44 -13.64
CA THR A 153 9.49 28.30 -14.83
C THR A 153 8.14 28.16 -15.55
N LYS A 154 7.57 26.95 -15.56
CA LYS A 154 6.32 26.66 -16.28
C LYS A 154 5.06 26.96 -15.46
N THR A 155 5.11 26.78 -14.15
CA THR A 155 3.96 26.94 -13.26
C THR A 155 3.93 28.30 -12.58
N GLY A 156 5.07 29.01 -12.55
CA GLY A 156 5.26 30.24 -11.77
C GLY A 156 5.41 30.00 -10.27
N TYR A 157 5.61 28.74 -9.84
CA TYR A 157 5.70 28.38 -8.42
C TYR A 157 6.73 27.28 -8.17
N ALA A 158 7.61 27.51 -7.19
CA ALA A 158 8.56 26.52 -6.70
C ALA A 158 7.85 25.47 -5.83
N ASP A 159 7.53 24.31 -6.42
CA ASP A 159 6.91 23.18 -5.71
C ASP A 159 7.96 22.11 -5.35
N PRO A 160 8.37 21.99 -4.07
CA PRO A 160 9.32 20.96 -3.64
C PRO A 160 8.74 19.54 -3.69
N CYS A 161 7.42 19.41 -3.87
CA CYS A 161 6.72 18.14 -4.07
C CYS A 161 6.28 17.94 -5.54
N GLY A 162 6.71 18.83 -6.44
CA GLY A 162 6.41 18.76 -7.86
C GLY A 162 6.96 17.49 -8.50
N ILE A 163 6.22 16.94 -9.47
CA ILE A 163 6.59 15.71 -10.18
C ILE A 163 6.46 15.94 -11.68
N VAL A 164 7.49 15.57 -12.43
CA VAL A 164 7.46 15.53 -13.90
C VAL A 164 7.24 14.10 -14.34
N CYS A 165 6.38 13.91 -15.33
CA CYS A 165 6.02 12.61 -15.87
C CYS A 165 5.62 12.76 -17.33
N GLU A 166 5.61 11.64 -18.05
CA GLU A 166 5.14 11.65 -19.42
C GLU A 166 3.62 11.91 -19.53
N SER A 167 3.16 12.17 -20.76
CA SER A 167 1.74 12.36 -21.06
C SER A 167 0.95 11.07 -21.13
N PHE A 168 1.58 9.95 -21.50
CA PHE A 168 0.93 8.66 -21.53
C PHE A 168 0.53 8.23 -20.10
N ARG A 169 -0.62 7.58 -19.99
CA ARG A 169 -1.13 7.02 -18.73
C ARG A 169 -2.11 5.92 -19.07
N GLN A 170 -1.91 4.75 -18.48
CA GLN A 170 -2.83 3.62 -18.58
C GLN A 170 -3.06 3.01 -17.21
N TRP A 171 -4.32 2.69 -16.92
CA TRP A 171 -4.68 1.92 -15.75
C TRP A 171 -5.76 0.91 -16.13
N VAL A 172 -5.42 -0.37 -15.99
CA VAL A 172 -6.36 -1.48 -16.12
C VAL A 172 -6.49 -2.11 -14.74
N HIS A 173 -7.71 -2.35 -14.29
CA HIS A 173 -7.96 -3.10 -13.06
C HIS A 173 -9.02 -4.17 -13.33
N ARG A 174 -8.89 -5.33 -12.68
CA ARG A 174 -9.99 -6.31 -12.65
C ARG A 174 -11.14 -5.73 -11.82
N ARG A 175 -12.37 -5.99 -12.27
CA ARG A 175 -13.58 -5.63 -11.51
C ARG A 175 -13.80 -6.63 -10.39
#